data_AF-A0A7J6SHD9-F1
#
_entry.id   AF-A0A7J6SHD9-F1
#
_cell.length_a   1.000
_cell.length_b   1.000
_cell.length_c   1.000
_cell.angle_alpha   90.00
_cell.angle_beta   90.00
_cell.angle_gamma   90.00
#
_symmetry.space_group_name_H-M   'P 1'
#
loop_
_entity.id
_entity.type
_entity.pdbx_description
1 polymer ?
#
loop_
_entity_poly.entity_id
_entity_poly.type
_entity_poly.pdbx_seq_one_letter_code
_entity_poly.pdbx_strand_id
1 'polypeptide(L)'
;MKIEEVQSTVHSTRIASHSHIKGLGLKPDGTAEPIASGLVGQEKAREAAGVVVDLIKTRKMAGRALLMAGAPGTGKTAIALAIAHELGPKVPFCPMVGSEVYSAEVKKTEILMENCRKAIGIRIKETKEVYEGEVTELTPEEKPDPLGGYGKVVSSVQLGLKTNKGSKTLKLAPSIHEQLTKEKVSVGDVIYIEANSGAVKRVGRSDRYATEFDLEAEEYVPVPKGDVHKKKEVVQDVTLHDLDMANAKPQGGNDIASVMGQFFRQRKTEVTDKLRAEINKVVNRYIDQGIAELVPGVLFVDEVHML
;
A
#
# COMPACT_ATOMS: atom_id res chain seq x y z
N MET A 1 0.74 -15.32 39.95
CA MET A 1 0.30 -14.81 38.63
C MET A 1 -0.04 -16.01 37.77
N LYS A 2 -1.31 -16.17 37.37
CA LYS A 2 -1.70 -17.19 36.39
C LYS A 2 -1.36 -16.64 35.01
N ILE A 3 -0.45 -17.31 34.31
CA ILE A 3 -0.13 -17.00 32.92
C ILE A 3 -1.27 -17.60 32.09
N GLU A 4 -2.01 -16.76 31.36
CA GLU A 4 -2.99 -17.20 30.37
C GLU A 4 -2.25 -17.55 29.08
N GLU A 5 -2.52 -18.76 28.58
CA GLU A 5 -2.00 -19.26 27.32
C GLU A 5 -2.66 -18.47 26.18
N VAL A 6 -1.88 -17.66 25.46
CA VAL A 6 -2.35 -16.94 24.28
C VAL A 6 -2.56 -17.96 23.18
N GLN A 7 -3.79 -18.42 23.01
CA GLN A 7 -4.18 -19.17 21.81
C GLN A 7 -3.84 -18.30 20.60
N SER A 8 -3.07 -18.86 19.65
CA SER A 8 -2.74 -18.23 18.38
C SER A 8 -4.06 -17.80 17.71
N THR A 9 -4.39 -16.52 17.82
CA THR A 9 -5.53 -15.92 17.14
C THR A 9 -5.12 -15.78 15.68
N VAL A 10 -5.21 -16.88 14.92
CA VAL A 10 -5.39 -16.78 13.47
C VAL A 10 -6.56 -15.82 13.32
N HIS A 11 -6.28 -14.58 12.89
CA HIS A 11 -7.21 -13.46 12.92
C HIS A 11 -8.58 -13.92 12.37
N SER A 12 -9.53 -14.19 13.26
CA SER A 12 -10.84 -14.66 12.81
C SER A 12 -11.48 -13.49 12.08
N THR A 13 -11.66 -13.60 10.77
CA THR A 13 -12.39 -12.61 10.00
C THR A 13 -13.80 -12.50 10.55
N ARG A 14 -14.19 -11.29 10.98
CA ARG A 14 -15.54 -11.02 11.48
C ARG A 14 -16.57 -11.41 10.42
N ILE A 15 -17.61 -12.14 10.83
CA ILE A 15 -18.71 -12.54 9.95
C ILE A 15 -19.65 -11.34 9.79
N ALA A 16 -19.84 -10.90 8.54
CA ALA A 16 -20.78 -9.86 8.13
C ALA A 16 -21.78 -10.44 7.11
N SER A 17 -22.84 -9.67 6.82
CA SER A 17 -23.95 -10.11 5.96
C SER A 17 -23.51 -10.60 4.58
N HIS A 18 -22.36 -10.13 4.06
CA HIS A 18 -21.84 -10.50 2.74
C HIS A 18 -20.52 -11.30 2.78
N SER A 19 -20.05 -11.74 3.95
CA SER A 19 -18.79 -12.48 4.09
C SER A 19 -18.75 -13.82 3.33
N HIS A 20 -19.92 -14.36 3.00
CA HIS A 20 -20.09 -15.61 2.25
C HIS A 20 -19.82 -15.45 0.74
N ILE A 21 -19.85 -14.23 0.21
CA ILE A 21 -19.64 -13.94 -1.21
C ILE A 21 -18.14 -13.98 -1.50
N LYS A 22 -17.74 -14.75 -2.51
CA LYS A 22 -16.32 -14.96 -2.90
C LYS A 22 -16.03 -14.63 -4.36
N GLY A 23 -17.04 -14.33 -5.17
CA GLY A 23 -16.91 -14.02 -6.60
C GLY A 23 -18.23 -14.19 -7.33
N LEU A 24 -18.23 -14.03 -8.65
CA LEU A 24 -19.46 -14.13 -9.46
C LEU A 24 -19.90 -15.58 -9.73
N GLY A 25 -19.01 -16.56 -9.58
CA GLY A 25 -19.33 -17.98 -9.78
C GLY A 25 -19.73 -18.30 -11.22
N LEU A 26 -19.01 -17.71 -12.18
CA LEU A 26 -19.20 -17.96 -13.61
C LEU A 26 -18.26 -19.06 -14.09
N LYS A 27 -18.70 -19.80 -15.10
CA LYS A 27 -17.85 -20.72 -15.86
C LYS A 27 -16.90 -19.95 -16.79
N PRO A 28 -15.86 -20.61 -17.34
CA PRO A 28 -14.96 -19.99 -18.31
C PRO A 28 -15.63 -19.49 -19.59
N ASP A 29 -16.83 -20.00 -19.92
CA ASP A 29 -17.64 -19.56 -21.06
C ASP A 29 -18.53 -18.35 -20.74
N GLY A 30 -18.50 -17.85 -19.50
CA GLY A 30 -19.28 -16.72 -19.02
C GLY A 30 -20.67 -17.07 -18.48
N THR A 31 -21.09 -18.34 -18.53
CA THR A 31 -22.40 -18.77 -18.00
C THR A 31 -22.39 -18.89 -16.48
N ALA A 32 -23.51 -18.53 -15.83
CA ALA A 32 -23.61 -18.61 -14.38
C ALA A 32 -23.91 -20.04 -13.90
N GLU A 33 -23.18 -20.52 -12.90
CA GLU A 33 -23.54 -21.75 -12.20
C GLU A 33 -24.67 -21.50 -11.20
N PRO A 34 -25.67 -22.41 -11.07
CA PRO A 34 -26.82 -22.21 -10.18
C PRO A 34 -26.45 -21.86 -8.73
N ILE A 35 -25.38 -22.48 -8.21
CA ILE A 35 -24.85 -22.26 -6.86
C ILE A 35 -23.32 -22.25 -6.95
N ALA A 36 -22.70 -21.07 -6.87
CA ALA A 36 -21.24 -20.95 -6.90
C ALA A 36 -20.76 -19.67 -6.22
N SER A 37 -19.55 -19.72 -5.64
CA SER A 37 -18.86 -18.57 -5.03
C SER A 37 -19.70 -17.75 -4.03
N GLY A 38 -20.63 -18.43 -3.33
CA GLY A 38 -21.53 -17.81 -2.34
C GLY A 38 -22.81 -17.20 -2.91
N LEU A 39 -22.97 -17.14 -4.24
CA LEU A 39 -24.21 -16.67 -4.88
C LEU A 39 -25.09 -17.84 -5.31
N VAL A 40 -26.40 -17.66 -5.18
CA VAL A 40 -27.44 -18.63 -5.54
C VAL A 40 -28.42 -17.97 -6.50
N GLY A 41 -28.61 -18.56 -7.68
CA GLY A 41 -29.47 -18.00 -8.73
C GLY A 41 -28.93 -16.67 -9.27
N GLN A 42 -29.83 -15.72 -9.57
CA GLN A 42 -29.54 -14.43 -10.22
C GLN A 42 -28.66 -14.55 -11.47
N GLU A 43 -28.86 -15.61 -12.25
CA GLU A 43 -27.99 -16.04 -13.35
C GLU A 43 -27.72 -14.90 -14.34
N LYS A 44 -28.78 -14.32 -14.92
CA LYS A 44 -28.65 -13.22 -15.90
C LYS A 44 -27.89 -12.00 -15.35
N ALA A 45 -28.10 -11.67 -14.07
CA ALA A 45 -27.44 -10.53 -13.46
C ALA A 45 -25.94 -10.82 -13.20
N ARG A 46 -25.60 -12.07 -12.85
CA ARG A 46 -24.21 -12.52 -12.68
C ARG A 46 -23.48 -12.59 -14.01
N GLU A 47 -24.11 -13.11 -15.06
CA GLU A 47 -23.56 -13.14 -16.42
C GLU A 47 -23.29 -11.72 -16.94
N ALA A 48 -24.26 -10.81 -16.78
CA ALA A 48 -24.08 -9.41 -17.14
C ALA A 48 -22.95 -8.74 -16.33
N ALA A 49 -22.84 -9.05 -15.04
CA ALA A 49 -21.73 -8.58 -14.19
C ALA A 49 -20.38 -9.15 -14.66
N GLY A 50 -20.33 -10.39 -15.16
CA GLY A 50 -19.14 -10.98 -15.78
C GLY A 50 -18.64 -10.18 -16.98
N VAL A 51 -19.55 -9.82 -17.88
CA VAL A 51 -19.23 -8.95 -19.02
C VAL A 51 -18.67 -7.60 -18.54
N VAL A 52 -19.25 -7.03 -17.48
CA VAL A 52 -18.74 -5.78 -16.89
C VAL A 52 -17.33 -5.95 -16.35
N VAL A 53 -17.06 -7.04 -15.61
CA VAL A 53 -15.72 -7.35 -15.10
C VAL A 53 -14.71 -7.45 -16.24
N ASP A 54 -15.06 -8.12 -17.34
CA ASP A 54 -14.19 -8.23 -18.51
C ASP A 54 -13.94 -6.89 -19.19
N LEU A 55 -14.95 -6.03 -19.28
CA LEU A 55 -14.79 -4.66 -19.82
C LEU A 55 -13.87 -3.81 -18.94
N ILE A 56 -13.90 -3.99 -17.62
CA ILE A 56 -12.99 -3.32 -16.68
C ILE A 56 -11.58 -3.85 -16.84
N LYS A 57 -11.39 -5.19 -16.83
CA LYS A 57 -10.09 -5.85 -17.00
C LYS A 57 -9.42 -5.50 -18.35
N THR A 58 -10.21 -5.36 -19.41
CA THR A 58 -9.74 -4.94 -20.74
C THR A 58 -9.60 -3.43 -20.92
N ARG A 59 -9.89 -2.63 -19.89
CA ARG A 59 -9.78 -1.15 -19.88
C ARG A 59 -10.67 -0.44 -20.91
N LYS A 60 -11.73 -1.09 -21.36
CA LYS A 60 -12.70 -0.52 -22.33
C LYS A 60 -13.89 0.18 -21.65
N MET A 61 -13.93 0.17 -20.32
CA MET A 61 -15.01 0.72 -19.50
C MET A 61 -14.64 2.06 -18.82
N ALA A 62 -13.98 2.98 -19.52
CA ALA A 62 -13.67 4.29 -18.94
C ALA A 62 -14.90 5.22 -18.95
N GLY A 63 -15.27 5.77 -17.79
CA GLY A 63 -16.29 6.81 -17.66
C GLY A 63 -17.74 6.37 -17.93
N ARG A 64 -18.04 5.08 -17.78
CA ARG A 64 -19.40 4.53 -17.96
C ARG A 64 -20.07 4.28 -16.62
N ALA A 65 -21.39 4.47 -16.58
CA ALA A 65 -22.21 4.13 -15.42
C ALA A 65 -22.92 2.79 -15.64
N LEU A 66 -23.03 1.99 -14.58
CA LEU A 66 -23.84 0.78 -14.52
C LEU A 66 -24.91 0.98 -13.44
N LEU A 67 -26.18 0.86 -13.79
CA LEU A 67 -27.29 0.92 -12.85
C LEU A 67 -27.78 -0.50 -12.52
N MET A 68 -27.72 -0.87 -11.25
CA MET A 68 -28.35 -2.09 -10.75
C MET A 68 -29.74 -1.77 -10.21
N ALA A 69 -30.79 -2.13 -10.97
CA ALA A 69 -32.17 -1.91 -10.58
C ALA A 69 -32.82 -3.20 -10.08
N GLY A 70 -33.67 -3.10 -9.06
CA GLY A 70 -34.39 -4.23 -8.47
C GLY A 70 -34.96 -3.90 -7.10
N ALA A 71 -35.89 -4.71 -6.63
CA ALA A 71 -36.51 -4.54 -5.31
C ALA A 71 -35.46 -4.61 -4.17
N PRO A 72 -35.77 -4.10 -2.97
CA PRO A 72 -34.94 -4.32 -1.79
C PRO A 72 -34.71 -5.82 -1.54
N GLY A 73 -33.51 -6.20 -1.09
CA GLY A 73 -33.20 -7.60 -0.76
C GLY A 73 -32.93 -8.54 -1.95
N THR A 74 -32.93 -8.06 -3.21
CA THR A 74 -32.70 -8.93 -4.39
C THR A 74 -31.22 -9.18 -4.73
N GLY A 75 -30.29 -8.79 -3.86
CA GLY A 75 -28.86 -9.07 -4.04
C GLY A 75 -28.06 -8.06 -4.88
N LYS A 76 -28.52 -6.82 -5.03
CA LYS A 76 -27.77 -5.76 -5.75
C LYS A 76 -26.36 -5.53 -5.16
N THR A 77 -26.30 -5.25 -3.86
CA THR A 77 -25.03 -5.06 -3.13
C THR A 77 -24.19 -6.35 -3.12
N ALA A 78 -24.84 -7.52 -3.12
CA ALA A 78 -24.15 -8.81 -3.20
C ALA A 78 -23.40 -8.97 -4.54
N ILE A 79 -24.03 -8.62 -5.66
CA ILE A 79 -23.39 -8.66 -6.99
C ILE A 79 -22.27 -7.61 -7.07
N ALA A 80 -22.44 -6.41 -6.50
CA ALA A 80 -21.39 -5.38 -6.46
C ALA A 80 -20.12 -5.89 -5.74
N LEU A 81 -20.29 -6.54 -4.58
CA LEU A 81 -19.18 -7.14 -3.84
C LEU A 81 -18.58 -8.34 -4.58
N ALA A 82 -19.38 -9.13 -5.28
CA ALA A 82 -18.89 -10.19 -6.13
C ALA A 82 -18.01 -9.66 -7.28
N ILE A 83 -18.39 -8.54 -7.90
CA ILE A 83 -17.56 -7.82 -8.89
C ILE A 83 -16.22 -7.39 -8.25
N ALA A 84 -16.24 -6.83 -7.04
CA ALA A 84 -15.03 -6.43 -6.33
C ALA A 84 -14.07 -7.62 -6.13
N HIS A 85 -14.61 -8.77 -5.70
CA HIS A 85 -13.83 -10.00 -5.53
C HIS A 85 -13.26 -10.52 -6.87
N GLU A 86 -14.02 -10.43 -7.95
CA GLU A 86 -13.62 -10.91 -9.29
C GLU A 86 -12.54 -10.04 -9.95
N LEU A 87 -12.54 -8.73 -9.64
CA LEU A 87 -11.50 -7.79 -10.07
C LEU A 87 -10.19 -7.99 -9.29
N GLY A 88 -10.30 -8.46 -8.04
CA GLY A 88 -9.17 -8.75 -7.17
C GLY A 88 -8.53 -7.52 -6.53
N PRO A 89 -7.52 -7.71 -5.67
CA PRO A 89 -6.94 -6.65 -4.84
C PRO A 89 -6.13 -5.61 -5.63
N LYS A 90 -5.85 -5.88 -6.90
CA LYS A 90 -5.04 -5.02 -7.77
C LYS A 90 -5.84 -3.90 -8.43
N VAL A 91 -7.16 -3.95 -8.37
CA VAL A 91 -8.07 -2.97 -8.95
C VAL A 91 -8.77 -2.23 -7.80
N PRO A 92 -8.69 -0.90 -7.72
CA PRO A 92 -9.38 -0.15 -6.68
C PRO A 92 -10.89 -0.37 -6.75
N PHE A 93 -11.51 -0.68 -5.61
CA PHE A 93 -12.96 -0.74 -5.47
C PHE A 93 -13.37 0.17 -4.31
N CYS A 94 -14.09 1.24 -4.61
CA CYS A 94 -14.50 2.25 -3.63
C CYS A 94 -16.02 2.13 -3.42
N PRO A 95 -16.48 1.47 -2.35
CA PRO A 95 -17.88 1.54 -1.96
C PRO A 95 -18.15 2.88 -1.26
N MET A 96 -19.27 3.51 -1.60
CA MET A 96 -19.81 4.68 -0.91
C MET A 96 -21.33 4.54 -0.84
N VAL A 97 -21.95 5.13 0.19
CA VAL A 97 -23.42 5.26 0.26
C VAL A 97 -23.82 6.65 -0.22
N GLY A 98 -24.93 6.78 -0.95
CA GLY A 98 -25.40 8.05 -1.49
C GLY A 98 -25.52 9.15 -0.43
N SER A 99 -25.94 8.82 0.79
CA SER A 99 -26.02 9.77 1.90
C SER A 99 -24.67 10.27 2.44
N GLU A 100 -23.55 9.62 2.12
CA GLU A 100 -22.22 10.04 2.59
C GLU A 100 -21.73 11.33 1.94
N VAL A 101 -22.36 11.79 0.85
CA VAL A 101 -22.00 13.06 0.20
C VAL A 101 -22.38 14.29 1.03
N TYR A 102 -23.29 14.14 2.00
CA TYR A 102 -23.71 15.24 2.85
C TYR A 102 -22.73 15.42 4.00
N SER A 103 -22.00 16.53 3.99
CA SER A 103 -21.02 16.89 5.02
C SER A 103 -21.18 18.33 5.47
N ALA A 104 -20.85 18.56 6.75
CA ALA A 104 -20.81 19.91 7.33
C ALA A 104 -19.48 20.62 7.05
N GLU A 105 -18.41 19.89 6.70
CA GLU A 105 -17.05 20.44 6.57
C GLU A 105 -16.69 20.78 5.12
N VAL A 106 -17.16 20.00 4.16
CA VAL A 106 -16.79 20.08 2.74
C VAL A 106 -18.02 19.96 1.85
N LYS A 107 -17.97 20.57 0.66
CA LYS A 107 -19.09 20.51 -0.30
C LYS A 107 -19.37 19.08 -0.76
N LYS A 108 -20.65 18.81 -1.09
CA LYS A 108 -21.09 17.51 -1.63
C LYS A 108 -20.35 17.09 -2.91
N THR A 109 -20.04 18.06 -3.78
CA THR A 109 -19.28 17.83 -5.01
C THR A 109 -17.85 17.40 -4.72
N GLU A 110 -17.26 17.90 -3.64
CA GLU A 110 -15.89 17.54 -3.26
C GLU A 110 -15.82 16.10 -2.74
N ILE A 111 -16.82 15.64 -1.98
CA ILE A 111 -16.88 14.24 -1.51
C ILE A 111 -17.05 13.28 -2.69
N LEU A 112 -17.88 13.62 -3.67
CA LEU A 112 -18.01 12.83 -4.89
C LEU A 112 -16.68 12.78 -5.66
N MET A 113 -16.00 13.92 -5.81
CA MET A 113 -14.70 13.98 -6.47
C MET A 113 -13.62 13.20 -5.72
N GLU A 114 -13.61 13.23 -4.39
CA GLU A 114 -12.71 12.46 -3.52
C GLU A 114 -12.89 10.95 -3.78
N ASN A 115 -14.12 10.46 -3.79
CA ASN A 115 -14.41 9.05 -4.05
C ASN A 115 -14.09 8.64 -5.50
N CYS A 116 -14.33 9.51 -6.48
CA CYS A 116 -13.84 9.28 -7.86
C CYS A 116 -12.32 9.14 -7.91
N ARG A 117 -11.58 9.98 -7.17
CA ARG A 117 -10.11 9.94 -7.09
C ARG A 117 -9.60 8.69 -6.38
N LYS A 118 -10.32 8.20 -5.36
CA LYS A 118 -10.03 6.92 -4.68
C LYS A 118 -10.24 5.70 -5.59
N ALA A 119 -11.23 5.77 -6.48
CA ALA A 119 -11.52 4.71 -7.44
C ALA A 119 -10.53 4.65 -8.62
N ILE A 120 -9.61 5.61 -8.76
CA ILE A 120 -8.61 5.61 -9.84
C ILE A 120 -7.23 5.32 -9.26
N GLY A 121 -6.67 4.19 -9.66
CA GLY A 121 -5.34 3.74 -9.26
C GLY A 121 -4.28 4.10 -10.30
N ILE A 122 -3.05 4.26 -9.83
CA ILE A 122 -1.84 4.38 -10.62
C ILE A 122 -0.88 3.31 -10.12
N ARG A 123 -0.41 2.47 -11.03
CA ARG A 123 0.63 1.48 -10.79
C ARG A 123 1.96 2.01 -11.27
N ILE A 124 2.84 2.36 -10.35
CA ILE A 124 4.19 2.83 -10.64
C ILE A 124 5.13 1.62 -10.60
N LYS A 125 5.90 1.42 -11.67
CA LYS A 125 6.92 0.38 -11.76
C LYS A 125 8.27 1.05 -11.78
N GLU A 126 9.01 0.93 -10.68
CA GLU A 126 10.33 1.53 -10.56
C GLU A 126 11.37 0.41 -10.34
N THR A 127 12.49 0.50 -11.05
CA THR A 127 13.64 -0.36 -10.78
C THR A 127 14.55 0.34 -9.80
N LYS A 128 14.62 -0.17 -8.57
CA LYS A 128 15.49 0.37 -7.52
C LYS A 128 16.78 -0.45 -7.43
N GLU A 129 17.90 0.23 -7.25
CA GLU A 129 19.16 -0.41 -6.89
C GLU A 129 19.22 -0.58 -5.37
N VAL A 130 19.48 -1.81 -4.92
CA VAL A 130 19.29 -2.19 -3.53
C VAL A 130 20.47 -3.03 -3.05
N TYR A 131 20.86 -2.78 -1.80
CA TYR A 131 21.77 -3.61 -1.04
C TYR A 131 20.96 -4.39 0.00
N GLU A 132 20.96 -5.71 -0.09
CA GLU A 132 20.21 -6.59 0.80
C GLU A 132 21.13 -7.68 1.34
N GLY A 133 21.08 -7.92 2.64
CA GLY A 133 21.91 -8.93 3.27
C GLY A 133 21.80 -8.95 4.79
N GLU A 134 22.35 -10.01 5.36
CA GLU A 134 22.66 -10.16 6.78
C GLU A 134 23.83 -9.24 7.15
N VAL A 135 23.66 -8.43 8.19
CA VAL A 135 24.71 -7.53 8.70
C VAL A 135 25.77 -8.36 9.42
N THR A 136 26.99 -8.35 8.91
CA THR A 136 28.13 -9.05 9.53
C THR A 136 29.04 -8.12 10.32
N GLU A 137 29.09 -6.85 9.94
CA GLU A 137 29.94 -5.84 10.56
C GLU A 137 29.23 -4.49 10.50
N LEU A 138 29.27 -3.72 11.59
CA LEU A 138 28.74 -2.36 11.66
C LEU A 138 29.69 -1.51 12.51
N THR A 139 30.61 -0.81 11.85
CA THR A 139 31.68 -0.06 12.51
C THR A 139 31.63 1.41 12.08
N PRO A 140 31.21 2.35 12.95
CA PRO A 140 31.28 3.77 12.65
C PRO A 140 32.74 4.29 12.70
N GLU A 141 33.16 5.04 11.69
CA GLU A 141 34.43 5.77 11.66
C GLU A 141 34.22 7.19 12.23
N GLU A 142 34.63 7.38 13.48
CA GLU A 142 34.57 8.67 14.17
C GLU A 142 35.79 9.54 13.85
N LYS A 143 35.57 10.84 13.59
CA LYS A 143 36.62 11.85 13.47
C LYS A 143 36.42 12.96 14.51
N PRO A 144 37.50 13.65 14.93
CA PRO A 144 37.39 14.84 15.77
C PRO A 144 36.55 15.92 15.07
N ASP A 145 35.68 16.60 15.82
CA ASP A 145 34.82 17.66 15.30
C ASP A 145 35.65 18.82 14.69
N PRO A 146 35.50 19.12 13.38
CA PRO A 146 36.18 20.23 12.74
C PRO A 146 35.80 21.61 13.32
N LEU A 147 34.66 21.74 13.99
CA LEU A 147 34.21 22.99 14.63
C LEU A 147 34.71 23.17 16.06
N GLY A 148 35.59 22.30 16.56
CA GLY A 148 36.27 22.49 17.84
C GLY A 148 35.42 22.14 19.08
N GLY A 149 34.32 21.41 18.92
CA GLY A 149 33.59 20.82 20.03
C GLY A 149 34.29 19.57 20.59
N TYR A 150 34.09 19.26 21.87
CA TYR A 150 34.56 18.02 22.51
C TYR A 150 33.85 16.74 22.00
N GLY A 151 33.05 16.85 20.94
CA GLY A 151 32.30 15.74 20.36
C GLY A 151 33.10 14.99 19.30
N LYS A 152 32.87 13.68 19.20
CA LYS A 152 33.29 12.90 18.04
C LYS A 152 32.15 12.88 17.03
N VAL A 153 32.46 13.14 15.76
CA VAL A 153 31.47 13.13 14.68
C VAL A 153 31.70 11.89 13.83
N VAL A 154 30.63 11.14 13.55
CA VAL A 154 30.68 9.98 12.65
C VAL A 154 30.93 10.50 11.23
N SER A 155 32.07 10.14 10.65
CA SER A 155 32.50 10.58 9.33
C SER A 155 32.09 9.62 8.21
N SER A 156 31.99 8.33 8.53
CA SER A 156 31.45 7.29 7.65
C SER A 156 31.15 6.03 8.47
N VAL A 157 30.45 5.07 7.88
CA VAL A 157 30.19 3.77 8.52
C VAL A 157 30.66 2.66 7.60
N GLN A 158 31.43 1.73 8.14
CA GLN A 158 31.78 0.50 7.47
C GLN A 158 30.72 -0.56 7.80
N LEU A 159 30.00 -1.01 6.78
CA LEU A 159 28.92 -1.99 6.89
C LEU A 159 29.28 -3.24 6.07
N GLY A 160 29.39 -4.39 6.74
CA GLY A 160 29.50 -5.69 6.09
C GLY A 160 28.11 -6.30 5.86
N LEU A 161 27.80 -6.64 4.61
CA LEU A 161 26.58 -7.36 4.24
C LEU A 161 26.91 -8.72 3.63
N LYS A 162 26.16 -9.75 4.03
CA LYS A 162 26.33 -11.13 3.56
C LYS A 162 25.02 -11.71 3.06
N THR A 163 25.10 -12.45 1.96
CA THR A 163 24.02 -13.29 1.42
C THR A 163 24.53 -14.72 1.24
N ASN A 164 23.67 -15.62 0.76
CA ASN A 164 24.07 -16.98 0.44
C ASN A 164 25.01 -17.09 -0.78
N LYS A 165 25.11 -16.04 -1.62
CA LYS A 165 26.01 -16.04 -2.78
C LYS A 165 27.37 -15.41 -2.48
N GLY A 166 27.44 -14.44 -1.58
CA GLY A 166 28.67 -13.73 -1.28
C GLY A 166 28.50 -12.66 -0.22
N SER A 167 29.59 -11.96 0.09
CA SER A 167 29.62 -10.84 1.02
C SER A 167 30.19 -9.59 0.37
N LYS A 168 29.82 -8.42 0.87
CA LYS A 168 30.32 -7.13 0.43
C LYS A 168 30.42 -6.18 1.61
N THR A 169 31.55 -5.51 1.74
CA THR A 169 31.74 -4.43 2.70
C THR A 169 31.51 -3.09 2.01
N LEU A 170 30.68 -2.25 2.61
CA LEU A 170 30.26 -0.96 2.09
C LEU A 170 30.77 0.14 3.02
N LYS A 171 31.16 1.27 2.44
CA LYS A 171 31.47 2.50 3.17
C LYS A 171 30.33 3.48 2.93
N LEU A 172 29.55 3.74 3.98
CA LEU A 172 28.30 4.50 3.93
C LEU A 172 28.49 5.92 4.50
N ALA A 173 27.66 6.84 4.03
CA ALA A 173 27.63 8.22 4.51
C ALA A 173 27.10 8.31 5.95
N PRO A 174 27.46 9.36 6.72
CA PRO A 174 26.96 9.59 8.07
C PRO A 174 25.42 9.61 8.18
N SER A 175 24.71 10.12 7.17
CA SER A 175 23.24 10.14 7.16
C SER A 175 22.62 8.74 7.20
N ILE A 176 23.30 7.73 6.63
CA ILE A 176 22.83 6.34 6.66
C ILE A 176 23.06 5.73 8.04
N HIS A 177 24.09 6.17 8.78
CA HIS A 177 24.31 5.78 10.18
C HIS A 177 23.12 6.14 11.06
N GLU A 178 22.58 7.36 10.89
CA GLU A 178 21.43 7.83 11.66
C GLU A 178 20.21 6.95 11.38
N GLN A 179 20.02 6.52 10.12
CA GLN A 179 18.92 5.62 9.76
C GLN A 179 19.12 4.20 10.32
N LEU A 180 20.34 3.64 10.23
CA LEU A 180 20.67 2.35 10.84
C LEU A 180 20.41 2.37 12.36
N THR A 181 20.76 3.48 13.02
CA THR A 181 20.53 3.69 14.45
C THR A 181 19.03 3.82 14.76
N LYS A 182 18.29 4.57 13.94
CA LYS A 182 16.83 4.75 14.08
C LYS A 182 16.07 3.43 13.94
N GLU A 183 16.47 2.60 12.99
CA GLU A 183 15.92 1.26 12.75
C GLU A 183 16.46 0.19 13.74
N LYS A 184 17.34 0.59 14.68
CA LYS A 184 17.98 -0.29 15.67
C LYS A 184 18.65 -1.51 15.05
N VAL A 185 19.35 -1.30 13.94
CA VAL A 185 20.04 -2.36 13.22
C VAL A 185 21.24 -2.86 14.02
N SER A 186 21.37 -4.17 14.11
CA SER A 186 22.46 -4.86 14.82
C SER A 186 23.10 -5.95 13.94
N VAL A 187 24.29 -6.40 14.33
CA VAL A 187 24.96 -7.53 13.67
C VAL A 187 24.09 -8.78 13.83
N GLY A 188 23.84 -9.47 12.72
CA GLY A 188 22.92 -10.61 12.62
C GLY A 188 21.53 -10.26 12.09
N ASP A 189 21.22 -8.98 11.87
CA ASP A 189 19.94 -8.57 11.25
C ASP A 189 20.00 -8.65 9.72
N VAL A 190 18.88 -9.00 9.09
CA VAL A 190 18.71 -8.87 7.65
C VAL A 190 18.12 -7.49 7.35
N ILE A 191 18.83 -6.72 6.53
CA ILE A 191 18.43 -5.36 6.19
C ILE A 191 18.35 -5.16 4.68
N TYR A 192 17.64 -4.10 4.30
CA TYR A 192 17.52 -3.60 2.95
C TYR A 192 17.91 -2.11 2.94
N ILE A 193 18.81 -1.73 2.04
CA ILE A 193 19.25 -0.33 1.84
C ILE A 193 19.01 0.04 0.38
N GLU A 194 18.25 1.10 0.15
CA GLU A 194 18.07 1.68 -1.18
C GLU A 194 19.28 2.56 -1.55
N ALA A 195 19.92 2.29 -2.68
CA ALA A 195 21.17 2.94 -3.08
C ALA A 195 21.04 4.46 -3.31
N ASN A 196 19.89 4.91 -3.83
CA ASN A 196 19.67 6.31 -4.21
C ASN A 196 19.22 7.19 -3.03
N SER A 197 18.30 6.69 -2.20
CA SER A 197 17.73 7.45 -1.08
C SER A 197 18.53 7.27 0.22
N GLY A 198 19.33 6.21 0.30
CA GLY A 198 19.97 5.77 1.54
C GLY A 198 18.98 5.18 2.54
N ALA A 199 17.70 5.00 2.18
CA ALA A 199 16.64 4.48 3.04
C ALA A 199 16.96 3.07 3.52
N VAL A 200 17.05 2.90 4.84
CA VAL A 200 17.29 1.61 5.51
C VAL A 200 15.99 1.04 6.05
N LYS A 201 15.78 -0.26 5.90
CA LYS A 201 14.68 -1.01 6.54
C LYS A 201 15.20 -2.31 7.14
N ARG A 202 14.93 -2.52 8.44
CA ARG A 202 15.18 -3.81 9.11
C ARG A 202 14.09 -4.80 8.72
N VAL A 203 14.46 -5.95 8.17
CA VAL A 203 13.52 -7.02 7.76
C VAL A 203 13.26 -7.97 8.92
N GLY A 204 14.29 -8.29 9.70
CA GLY A 204 14.19 -9.18 10.86
C GLY A 204 15.55 -9.71 11.28
N ARG A 205 15.57 -10.58 12.28
CA ARG A 205 16.78 -11.26 12.75
C ARG A 205 17.11 -12.43 11.82
N SER A 206 18.36 -12.69 11.49
CA SER A 206 18.70 -13.85 10.67
C SER A 206 18.38 -15.16 11.40
N ASP A 207 17.76 -16.10 10.69
CA ASP A 207 17.49 -17.47 11.13
C ASP A 207 18.72 -18.24 11.65
N ARG A 208 19.94 -17.84 11.27
CA ARG A 208 21.18 -18.40 11.82
C ARG A 208 21.38 -18.13 13.31
N TYR A 209 20.78 -17.07 13.83
CA TYR A 209 20.87 -16.66 15.22
C TYR A 209 19.68 -17.15 16.06
N ALA A 210 18.78 -17.95 15.48
CA ALA A 210 17.57 -18.44 16.16
C ALA A 210 17.85 -19.36 17.35
N THR A 211 19.06 -19.93 17.45
CA THR A 211 19.44 -20.84 18.54
C THR A 211 20.09 -20.14 19.74
N GLU A 212 20.41 -18.85 19.65
CA GLU A 212 21.23 -18.18 20.68
C GLU A 212 20.41 -17.72 21.90
N PHE A 213 19.11 -17.41 21.76
CA PHE A 213 18.27 -16.94 22.88
C PHE A 213 16.79 -17.34 22.73
N ASP A 214 16.32 -18.29 23.54
CA ASP A 214 14.97 -18.92 23.49
C ASP A 214 13.82 -18.04 24.05
N LEU A 215 14.08 -16.75 24.32
CA LEU A 215 13.13 -15.83 24.97
C LEU A 215 12.90 -14.53 24.17
N GLU A 216 13.50 -14.38 22.98
CA GLU A 216 13.37 -13.17 22.16
C GLU A 216 12.19 -13.29 21.19
N ALA A 217 11.25 -12.35 21.27
CA ALA A 217 10.10 -12.24 20.37
C ALA A 217 10.44 -11.57 19.02
N GLU A 218 11.65 -11.83 18.49
CA GLU A 218 12.06 -11.27 17.20
C GLU A 218 11.59 -12.13 16.03
N GLU A 219 11.21 -11.48 14.93
CA GLU A 219 10.85 -12.17 13.69
C GLU A 219 12.12 -12.66 12.99
N TYR A 220 12.31 -13.98 12.97
CA TYR A 220 13.44 -14.61 12.29
C TYR A 220 13.15 -14.77 10.79
N VAL A 221 14.08 -14.26 9.99
CA VAL A 221 13.98 -14.24 8.53
C VAL A 221 15.18 -14.94 7.89
N PRO A 222 14.98 -15.65 6.76
CA PRO A 222 16.06 -16.36 6.11
C PRO A 222 17.06 -15.41 5.46
N VAL A 223 18.34 -15.81 5.48
CA VAL A 223 19.39 -15.07 4.76
C VAL A 223 19.04 -14.97 3.26
N PRO A 224 19.10 -13.77 2.66
CA PRO A 224 18.74 -13.57 1.27
C PRO A 224 19.46 -14.50 0.29
N LYS A 225 18.69 -15.03 -0.67
CA LYS A 225 19.19 -15.83 -1.80
C LYS A 225 19.43 -14.89 -2.98
N GLY A 226 20.69 -14.58 -3.29
CA GLY A 226 21.02 -13.64 -4.35
C GLY A 226 22.28 -12.85 -4.06
N ASP A 227 22.63 -11.97 -4.97
CA ASP A 227 23.77 -11.07 -4.83
C ASP A 227 23.43 -9.94 -3.84
N VAL A 228 24.43 -9.48 -3.07
CA VAL A 228 24.25 -8.41 -2.07
C VAL A 228 23.73 -7.14 -2.74
N HIS A 229 24.27 -6.80 -3.92
CA HIS A 229 23.82 -5.68 -4.74
C HIS A 229 22.96 -6.20 -5.88
N LYS A 230 21.71 -5.77 -5.97
CA LYS A 230 20.79 -6.19 -7.02
C LYS A 230 19.85 -5.06 -7.44
N LYS A 231 19.32 -5.18 -8.65
CA LYS A 231 18.20 -4.37 -9.13
C LYS A 231 16.91 -5.07 -8.76
N LYS A 232 16.02 -4.38 -8.05
CA LYS A 232 14.72 -4.88 -7.63
C LYS A 232 13.64 -4.03 -8.26
N GLU A 233 12.75 -4.66 -9.02
CA GLU A 233 11.52 -4.02 -9.47
C GLU A 233 10.58 -3.87 -8.29
N VAL A 234 10.24 -2.62 -7.98
CA VAL A 234 9.26 -2.27 -6.95
C VAL A 234 8.03 -1.77 -7.68
N VAL A 235 6.92 -2.49 -7.46
CA VAL A 235 5.60 -2.09 -7.95
C VAL A 235 4.88 -1.43 -6.80
N GLN A 236 4.49 -0.17 -6.98
CA GLN A 236 3.71 0.58 -6.01
C GLN A 236 2.37 0.97 -6.62
N ASP A 237 1.29 0.54 -5.96
CA ASP A 237 -0.06 0.92 -6.33
C ASP A 237 -0.50 2.08 -5.41
N VAL A 238 -0.89 3.20 -6.02
CA VAL A 238 -1.28 4.44 -5.32
C VAL A 238 -2.56 4.98 -5.97
N THR A 239 -3.50 5.54 -5.22
CA THR A 239 -4.68 6.18 -5.82
C THR A 239 -4.41 7.64 -6.15
N LEU A 240 -5.19 8.22 -7.08
CA LEU A 240 -5.11 9.67 -7.33
C LEU A 240 -5.44 10.48 -6.07
N HIS A 241 -6.31 9.95 -5.21
CA HIS A 241 -6.63 10.60 -3.94
C HIS A 241 -5.43 10.65 -2.98
N ASP A 242 -4.62 9.59 -2.91
CA ASP A 242 -3.42 9.59 -2.06
C ASP A 242 -2.42 10.65 -2.53
N LEU A 243 -2.27 10.84 -3.85
CA LEU A 243 -1.45 11.89 -4.42
C LEU A 243 -2.03 13.29 -4.13
N ASP A 244 -3.35 13.47 -4.28
CA ASP A 244 -4.03 14.73 -3.94
C ASP A 244 -3.77 15.11 -2.46
N MET A 245 -3.92 14.15 -1.54
CA MET A 245 -3.75 14.39 -0.10
C MET A 245 -2.30 14.61 0.30
N ALA A 246 -1.36 13.86 -0.28
CA ALA A 246 0.07 14.02 0.00
C ALA A 246 0.59 15.41 -0.40
N ASN A 247 0.07 15.99 -1.49
CA ASN A 247 0.44 17.33 -1.94
C ASN A 247 -0.35 18.45 -1.25
N ALA A 248 -1.63 18.21 -0.91
CA ALA A 248 -2.46 19.19 -0.21
C ALA A 248 -2.06 19.36 1.28
N LYS A 249 -1.58 18.29 1.91
CA LYS A 249 -1.09 18.28 3.30
C LYS A 249 0.24 17.52 3.36
N PRO A 250 1.39 18.18 3.17
CA PRO A 250 2.68 17.52 3.29
C PRO A 250 2.85 16.95 4.71
N GLN A 251 2.76 15.63 4.86
CA GLN A 251 3.10 14.96 6.11
C GLN A 251 4.63 14.91 6.22
N GLY A 252 5.23 15.84 6.95
CA GLY A 252 6.69 15.83 7.14
C GLY A 252 7.39 17.17 7.32
N GLY A 253 6.68 18.24 7.69
CA GLY A 253 7.35 19.44 8.18
C GLY A 253 8.01 19.17 9.53
N ASN A 254 9.26 19.62 9.71
CA ASN A 254 9.91 19.68 11.03
C ASN A 254 9.42 20.90 11.85
N ASP A 255 8.37 21.58 11.40
CA ASP A 255 7.86 22.78 12.05
C ASP A 255 6.88 22.44 13.17
N ILE A 256 7.00 23.15 14.29
CA ILE A 256 6.15 23.05 15.50
C ILE A 256 4.65 23.13 15.14
N ALA A 257 4.30 23.90 14.10
CA ALA A 257 2.93 24.02 13.60
C ALA A 257 2.43 22.73 12.92
N SER A 258 3.29 22.02 12.19
CA SER A 258 2.94 20.75 11.54
C SER A 258 2.85 19.58 12.53
N VAL A 259 3.66 19.61 13.59
CA VAL A 259 3.56 18.67 14.72
C VAL A 259 2.26 18.93 15.51
N MET A 260 1.93 20.18 15.83
CA MET A 260 0.64 20.50 16.48
C MET A 260 -0.57 20.16 15.60
N GLY A 261 -0.48 20.35 14.28
CA GLY A 261 -1.53 19.98 13.32
C GLY A 261 -1.80 18.47 13.22
N GLN A 262 -0.87 17.62 13.65
CA GLN A 262 -1.10 16.17 13.77
C GLN A 262 -1.85 15.80 15.07
N PHE A 263 -1.73 16.61 16.14
CA PHE A 263 -2.41 16.37 17.42
C PHE A 263 -3.86 16.88 17.47
N PHE A 264 -4.22 17.87 16.65
CA PHE A 264 -5.61 18.32 16.52
C PHE A 264 -6.38 17.51 15.48
N ARG A 265 -7.67 17.24 15.75
CA ARG A 265 -8.60 16.55 14.86
C ARG A 265 -8.55 17.22 13.47
N GLN A 266 -7.95 16.54 12.50
CA GLN A 266 -7.73 17.10 11.18
C GLN A 266 -9.07 17.30 10.48
N ARG A 267 -9.47 18.56 10.30
CA ARG A 267 -10.65 18.91 9.50
C ARG A 267 -10.44 18.45 8.05
N LYS A 268 -11.48 17.96 7.41
CA LYS A 268 -11.46 17.73 5.96
C LYS A 268 -11.26 19.07 5.27
N THR A 269 -10.34 19.11 4.31
CA THR A 269 -10.00 20.30 3.54
C THR A 269 -10.26 20.01 2.07
N GLU A 270 -10.92 20.93 1.37
CA GLU A 270 -11.18 20.80 -0.06
C GLU A 270 -9.86 20.85 -0.85
N VAL A 271 -9.71 19.97 -1.84
CA VAL A 271 -8.58 20.01 -2.77
C VAL A 271 -8.93 20.94 -3.93
N THR A 272 -8.08 21.93 -4.19
CA THR A 272 -8.34 22.88 -5.29
C THR A 272 -8.21 22.22 -6.66
N ASP A 273 -9.01 22.67 -7.63
CA ASP A 273 -8.95 22.18 -9.01
C ASP A 273 -7.60 22.43 -9.68
N LYS A 274 -6.90 23.51 -9.28
CA LYS A 274 -5.54 23.80 -9.74
C LYS A 274 -4.57 22.70 -9.35
N LEU A 275 -4.58 22.27 -8.08
CA LEU A 275 -3.73 21.19 -7.60
C LEU A 275 -4.03 19.88 -8.33
N ARG A 276 -5.31 19.54 -8.51
CA ARG A 276 -5.75 18.37 -9.27
C ARG A 276 -5.28 18.40 -10.73
N ALA A 277 -5.30 19.57 -11.37
CA ALA A 277 -4.83 19.74 -12.73
C ALA A 277 -3.30 19.55 -12.84
N GLU A 278 -2.54 20.07 -11.87
CA GLU A 278 -1.10 19.85 -11.77
C GLU A 278 -0.74 18.38 -11.56
N ILE A 279 -1.42 17.70 -10.62
CA ILE A 279 -1.23 16.27 -10.37
C ILE A 279 -1.54 15.46 -11.63
N ASN A 280 -2.67 15.74 -12.30
CA ASN A 280 -3.03 15.07 -13.55
C ASN A 280 -1.94 15.25 -14.63
N LYS A 281 -1.34 16.43 -14.73
CA LYS A 281 -0.24 16.71 -15.68
C LYS A 281 1.00 15.88 -15.37
N VAL A 282 1.35 15.71 -14.10
CA VAL A 282 2.50 14.89 -13.66
C VAL A 282 2.21 13.41 -13.90
N VAL A 283 1.02 12.93 -13.55
CA VAL A 283 0.60 11.54 -13.76
C VAL A 283 0.63 11.18 -15.24
N ASN A 284 0.06 12.02 -16.11
CA ASN A 284 0.10 11.80 -17.55
C ASN A 284 1.53 11.72 -18.08
N ARG A 285 2.44 12.58 -17.59
CA ARG A 285 3.86 12.50 -17.97
C ARG A 285 4.49 11.16 -17.58
N TYR A 286 4.20 10.63 -16.40
CA TYR A 286 4.72 9.33 -15.99
C TYR A 286 4.15 8.17 -16.80
N ILE A 287 2.91 8.28 -17.24
CA ILE A 287 2.28 7.32 -18.15
C ILE A 287 2.94 7.39 -19.53
N ASP A 288 3.14 8.59 -20.07
CA ASP A 288 3.78 8.81 -21.37
C ASP A 288 5.24 8.32 -21.40
N GLN A 289 5.93 8.41 -20.26
CA GLN A 289 7.29 7.89 -20.07
C GLN A 289 7.34 6.37 -19.84
N GLY A 290 6.20 5.70 -19.69
CA GLY A 290 6.12 4.27 -19.40
C GLY A 290 6.53 3.87 -17.98
N ILE A 291 6.66 4.83 -17.06
CA ILE A 291 7.01 4.61 -15.65
C ILE A 291 5.79 4.20 -14.82
N ALA A 292 4.61 4.71 -15.21
CA ALA A 292 3.36 4.46 -14.53
C ALA A 292 2.28 3.94 -15.48
N GLU A 293 1.33 3.20 -14.92
CA GLU A 293 0.20 2.63 -15.62
C GLU A 293 -1.10 3.00 -14.91
N LEU A 294 -2.07 3.55 -15.65
CA LEU A 294 -3.38 3.86 -15.09
C LEU A 294 -4.18 2.57 -14.88
N VAL A 295 -4.71 2.40 -13.67
CA VAL A 295 -5.58 1.29 -13.29
C VAL A 295 -6.97 1.86 -12.98
N PRO A 296 -7.90 1.84 -13.94
CA PRO A 296 -9.28 2.25 -13.68
C PRO A 296 -9.92 1.26 -12.70
N GLY A 297 -10.42 1.77 -11.59
CA GLY A 297 -11.18 1.00 -10.61
C GLY A 297 -12.69 1.19 -10.75
N VAL A 298 -13.41 0.89 -9.67
CA VAL A 298 -14.87 0.96 -9.61
C VAL A 298 -15.29 1.83 -8.43
N LEU A 299 -16.12 2.83 -8.70
CA LEU A 299 -16.88 3.55 -7.68
C LEU A 299 -18.26 2.92 -7.58
N PHE A 300 -18.54 2.25 -6.48
CA PHE A 300 -19.86 1.68 -6.20
C PHE A 300 -20.63 2.63 -5.28
N VAL A 301 -21.73 3.20 -5.78
CA VAL A 301 -22.62 4.06 -5.00
C VAL A 301 -23.87 3.27 -4.62
N ASP A 302 -23.95 2.86 -3.35
CA ASP A 302 -25.17 2.26 -2.81
C ASP A 302 -26.20 3.35 -2.50
N GLU A 303 -27.49 3.00 -2.59
CA GLU A 303 -28.61 3.93 -2.36
C GLU A 303 -28.48 5.25 -3.15
N VAL A 304 -28.14 5.15 -4.44
CA VAL A 304 -27.91 6.30 -5.34
C VAL A 304 -29.08 7.28 -5.43
N HIS A 305 -30.30 6.85 -5.10
CA HIS A 305 -31.49 7.71 -5.07
C HIS A 305 -31.46 8.77 -3.94
N MET A 306 -30.48 8.68 -3.03
CA MET A 306 -30.24 9.67 -1.97
C MET A 306 -29.38 10.86 -2.43
N LEU A 307 -28.81 10.82 -3.64
CA LEU A 307 -27.95 11.87 -4.22
C LEU A 307 -28.71 13.07 -4.79
#